data_AF-A0A806TLY6-F1
#
_entry.id   AF-A0A806TLY6-F1
#
_cell.length_a   1.000
_cell.length_b   1.000
_cell.length_c   1.000
_cell.angle_alpha   90.00
_cell.angle_beta   90.00
_cell.angle_gamma   90.00
#
_symmetry.space_group_name_H-M   'P 1'
#
loop_
_entity.id
_entity.type
_entity.pdbx_description
1 polymer ?
#
loop_
_entity_poly.entity_id
_entity_poly.type
_entity_poly.pdbx_seq_one_letter_code
_entity_poly.pdbx_strand_id
1 'polypeptide(L)'
;MAKKKQKQSAQKQNDQLSIKDQLNDSLLKQLQAKKQALSLKEEEQKETERKEAARIRKEKEKNKSFEELLNESDMNWSEFKK
;
A
#
# COMPACT_ATOMS: atom_id res chain seq x y z
N MET A 1 18.22 52.85 29.53
CA MET A 1 17.07 52.01 29.14
C MET A 1 17.28 51.17 27.84
N ALA A 2 18.42 51.25 27.15
CA ALA A 2 18.63 50.53 25.88
C ALA A 2 18.80 49.00 26.00
N LYS A 3 19.34 48.48 27.12
CA LYS A 3 19.58 47.03 27.31
C LYS A 3 18.31 46.16 27.41
N LYS A 4 17.13 46.74 27.67
CA LYS A 4 15.87 45.97 27.82
C LYS A 4 15.18 45.67 26.47
N LYS A 5 15.37 46.51 25.45
CA LYS A 5 14.78 46.31 24.10
C LYS A 5 15.47 45.18 23.31
N GLN A 6 16.77 44.94 23.54
CA GLN A 6 17.55 43.95 22.78
C GLN A 6 17.23 42.48 23.15
N LYS A 7 16.72 42.22 24.36
CA LYS A 7 16.26 40.87 24.76
C LYS A 7 14.94 40.45 24.10
N GLN A 8 14.06 41.41 23.78
CA GLN A 8 12.75 41.12 23.20
C GLN A 8 12.82 40.71 21.72
N SER A 9 13.80 41.23 20.96
CA SER A 9 14.00 40.86 19.55
C SER A 9 14.61 39.46 19.41
N ALA A 10 15.55 39.09 20.28
CA ALA A 10 16.15 37.75 20.28
C ALA A 10 15.13 36.65 20.62
N GLN A 11 14.22 36.92 21.56
CA GLN A 11 13.17 35.97 21.95
C GLN A 11 12.14 35.76 20.83
N LYS A 12 11.75 36.82 20.11
CA LYS A 12 10.86 36.72 18.94
C LYS A 12 11.49 35.94 17.78
N GLN A 13 12.80 36.07 17.55
CA GLN A 13 13.48 35.29 16.52
C GLN A 13 13.53 33.80 16.87
N ASN A 14 13.73 33.45 18.14
CA ASN A 14 13.73 32.07 18.60
C ASN A 14 12.34 31.42 18.51
N ASP A 15 11.28 32.14 18.89
CA ASP A 15 9.90 31.67 18.70
C ASP A 15 9.58 31.41 17.22
N GLN A 16 10.05 32.28 16.32
CA GLN A 16 9.82 32.13 14.89
C GLN A 16 10.56 30.92 14.28
N LEU A 17 11.74 30.56 14.80
CA LEU A 17 12.45 29.34 14.42
C LEU A 17 11.70 28.09 14.91
N SER A 18 11.27 28.09 16.18
CA SER A 18 10.48 27.00 16.77
C SER A 18 9.17 26.73 16.01
N ILE A 19 8.44 27.77 15.61
CA ILE A 19 7.20 27.64 14.84
C ILE A 19 7.46 27.01 13.46
N LYS A 20 8.57 27.36 12.80
CA LYS A 20 8.93 26.77 11.50
C LYS A 20 9.25 25.29 11.64
N ASP A 21 9.99 24.91 12.68
CA ASP A 21 10.34 23.52 12.95
C ASP A 21 9.08 22.68 13.28
N GLN A 22 8.16 23.22 14.08
CA GLN A 22 6.87 22.57 14.36
C GLN A 22 6.01 22.36 13.10
N LEU A 23 6.01 23.32 12.17
CA LEU A 23 5.29 23.20 10.90
C LEU A 23 5.93 22.13 9.99
N ASN A 24 7.26 22.05 9.97
CA ASN A 24 7.99 21.02 9.24
C ASN A 24 7.72 19.63 9.81
N ASP A 25 7.71 19.49 11.14
CA ASP A 25 7.37 18.24 11.82
C ASP A 25 5.92 17.79 11.53
N SER A 26 4.99 18.74 11.53
CA SER A 26 3.59 18.48 11.15
C SER A 26 3.49 18.01 9.70
N LEU A 27 4.21 18.65 8.78
CA LEU A 27 4.23 18.28 7.37
C LEU A 27 4.84 16.88 7.16
N LEU A 28 5.94 16.58 7.85
CA LEU A 28 6.56 15.24 7.85
C LEU A 28 5.59 14.17 8.34
N LYS A 29 4.87 14.43 9.45
CA LYS A 29 3.85 13.50 9.96
C LYS A 29 2.73 13.28 8.96
N GLN A 30 2.26 14.32 8.27
CA GLN A 30 1.24 14.18 7.23
C GLN A 30 1.73 13.35 6.04
N LEU A 31 2.98 13.53 5.60
CA LEU A 31 3.58 12.75 4.53
C LEU A 31 3.74 11.27 4.93
N GLN A 32 4.20 11.00 6.15
CA GLN A 32 4.29 9.64 6.68
C GLN A 32 2.93 8.95 6.77
N ALA A 33 1.92 9.66 7.30
CA ALA A 33 0.55 9.14 7.36
C ALA A 33 0.00 8.82 5.97
N LYS A 34 0.20 9.72 4.98
CA LYS A 34 -0.20 9.45 3.59
C LYS A 34 0.54 8.27 2.99
N LYS A 35 1.85 8.13 3.24
CA LYS A 35 2.63 6.98 2.76
C LYS A 35 2.09 5.66 3.32
N GLN A 36 1.79 5.62 4.62
CA GLN A 36 1.21 4.42 5.25
C GLN A 36 -0.17 4.09 4.67
N ALA A 37 -1.03 5.09 4.51
CA ALA A 37 -2.36 4.89 3.91
C ALA A 37 -2.28 4.36 2.47
N LEU A 38 -1.35 4.88 1.66
CA LEU A 38 -1.13 4.38 0.29
C LEU A 38 -0.59 2.95 0.28
N SER A 39 0.39 2.64 1.14
CA SER A 39 0.95 1.28 1.24
C SER A 39 -0.11 0.25 1.62
N LEU A 40 -0.98 0.57 2.58
CA LEU A 40 -2.08 -0.31 2.98
C LEU A 40 -3.07 -0.53 1.83
N LYS A 41 -3.40 0.53 1.10
CA LYS A 41 -4.31 0.45 -0.04
C LYS A 41 -3.75 -0.40 -1.19
N GLU A 42 -2.46 -0.27 -1.49
CA GLU A 42 -1.80 -1.09 -2.52
C GLU A 42 -1.76 -2.57 -2.13
N GLU A 43 -1.50 -2.87 -0.86
CA GLU A 43 -1.48 -4.24 -0.35
C GLU A 43 -2.87 -4.88 -0.41
N GLU A 44 -3.92 -4.15 -0.03
CA GLU A 44 -5.31 -4.58 -0.13
C GLU A 44 -5.75 -4.83 -1.59
N GLN A 45 -5.38 -3.94 -2.51
CA GLN A 45 -5.67 -4.12 -3.94
C GLN A 45 -4.99 -5.38 -4.49
N LYS A 46 -3.73 -5.60 -4.16
CA LYS A 46 -3.00 -6.79 -4.61
C LYS A 46 -3.56 -8.08 -4.05
N GLU A 47 -4.06 -8.07 -2.82
CA GLU A 47 -4.70 -9.25 -2.22
C GLU A 47 -6.06 -9.54 -2.86
N THR A 48 -6.86 -8.51 -3.13
CA THR A 48 -8.16 -8.67 -3.79
C THR A 48 -8.02 -9.17 -5.23
N GLU A 49 -7.07 -8.63 -6.00
CA GLU A 49 -6.76 -9.12 -7.35
C GLU A 49 -6.31 -10.59 -7.36
N ARG A 50 -5.47 -11.00 -6.40
CA ARG A 50 -5.05 -12.40 -6.26
C ARG A 50 -6.24 -13.33 -5.96
N LYS A 51 -7.14 -12.90 -5.07
CA LYS A 51 -8.35 -13.66 -4.72
C LYS A 51 -9.30 -13.78 -5.91
N GLU A 52 -9.53 -12.70 -6.64
CA GLU A 52 -10.36 -12.70 -7.86
C GLU A 52 -9.75 -13.59 -8.95
N ALA A 53 -8.44 -13.49 -9.21
CA ALA A 53 -7.77 -14.35 -10.18
C ALA A 53 -7.89 -15.84 -9.83
N ALA A 54 -7.75 -16.20 -8.55
CA ALA A 54 -7.95 -17.57 -8.09
C ALA A 54 -9.40 -18.05 -8.24
N ARG A 55 -10.38 -17.18 -7.99
CA ARG A 55 -11.81 -17.50 -8.17
C ARG A 55 -12.15 -17.72 -9.64
N ILE A 56 -11.68 -16.83 -10.52
CA ILE A 56 -11.87 -16.94 -11.96
C ILE A 56 -11.25 -18.22 -12.51
N ARG A 57 -10.05 -18.62 -12.03
CA ARG A 57 -9.44 -19.91 -12.41
C ARG A 57 -10.33 -21.10 -12.01
N LYS A 58 -10.81 -21.12 -10.77
CA LYS A 58 -11.71 -22.18 -10.27
C LYS A 58 -13.01 -22.27 -11.05
N GLU A 59 -13.62 -21.14 -11.41
CA GLU A 59 -14.84 -21.12 -12.22
C GLU A 59 -14.57 -21.58 -13.65
N LYS A 60 -13.45 -21.14 -14.25
CA LYS A 60 -13.04 -21.62 -15.57
C LYS A 60 -12.79 -23.13 -15.55
N GLU A 61 -12.07 -23.66 -14.58
CA GLU A 61 -11.85 -25.11 -14.43
C GLU A 61 -13.17 -25.88 -14.25
N LYS A 62 -14.12 -25.36 -13.45
CA LYS A 62 -15.45 -25.98 -13.30
C LYS A 62 -16.28 -25.95 -14.57
N ASN A 63 -16.14 -24.91 -15.38
CA ASN A 63 -16.88 -24.72 -16.61
C ASN A 63 -16.15 -25.28 -17.85
N LYS A 64 -14.90 -25.73 -17.71
CA LYS A 64 -14.16 -26.43 -18.76
C LYS A 64 -14.77 -27.82 -18.96
N SER A 65 -14.82 -28.25 -20.22
CA SER A 65 -15.23 -29.61 -20.52
C SER A 65 -14.15 -30.59 -20.03
N PHE A 66 -14.57 -31.80 -19.70
CA PHE A 66 -13.67 -32.84 -19.22
C PHE A 66 -12.49 -33.11 -20.19
N GLU A 67 -12.74 -33.00 -21.49
CA GLU A 67 -11.74 -33.19 -22.55
C GLU A 67 -10.65 -32.11 -22.54
N GLU A 68 -11.00 -30.84 -22.29
CA GLU A 68 -10.01 -29.77 -22.15
C GLU A 68 -9.16 -29.93 -20.88
N LEU A 69 -9.79 -30.26 -19.75
CA LEU A 69 -9.07 -30.55 -18.51
C LEU A 69 -8.11 -31.74 -18.66
N LEU A 70 -8.55 -32.77 -19.37
CA LEU A 70 -7.75 -33.96 -19.63
C LEU A 70 -6.58 -33.67 -20.57
N ASN A 71 -6.81 -32.93 -21.67
CA ASN A 71 -5.77 -32.57 -22.63
C ASN A 71 -4.74 -31.58 -22.06
N GLU A 72 -5.12 -30.74 -21.09
CA GLU A 72 -4.20 -29.87 -20.35
C GLU A 72 -3.39 -30.62 -19.28
N SER A 73 -3.83 -31.82 -18.90
CA SER A 73 -3.10 -32.68 -17.99
C SER A 73 -2.18 -33.64 -18.78
N ASP A 74 -1.02 -33.99 -18.22
CA ASP A 74 -0.16 -35.05 -18.79
C ASP A 74 -0.78 -36.46 -18.69
N MET A 75 -2.05 -36.58 -18.29
CA MET A 75 -2.71 -37.84 -18.05
C MET A 75 -3.37 -38.37 -19.32
N ASN A 76 -2.85 -39.48 -19.83
CA ASN A 76 -3.45 -40.18 -20.96
C ASN A 76 -4.57 -41.10 -20.46
N TRP A 77 -5.82 -40.74 -20.75
CA TRP A 77 -7.01 -41.51 -20.34
C TRP A 77 -7.01 -42.97 -20.81
N SER A 78 -6.36 -43.27 -21.94
CA SER A 78 -6.22 -44.64 -22.44
C SER A 78 -5.38 -45.53 -21.53
N GLU A 79 -4.46 -44.95 -20.75
CA GLU A 79 -3.65 -45.67 -19.76
C GLU A 79 -4.40 -45.88 -18.44
N PHE A 80 -5.25 -44.93 -18.05
CA PHE A 80 -6.03 -44.99 -16.81
C PHE A 80 -7.21 -45.98 -16.85
N LYS A 81 -7.81 -46.17 -18.03
CA LYS A 81 -8.99 -47.05 -18.22
C LYS A 81 -8.68 -48.52 -18.50
N LYS A 82 -7.42 -48.94 -18.39
CA LYS A 82 -6.97 -50.30 -18.72
C LYS A 82 -7.33 -51.31 -17.62
#